data_AF-A0A2H0YU14-F1
#
_entry.id   AF-A0A2H0YU14-F1
#
_cell.length_a   1.000
_cell.length_b   1.000
_cell.length_c   1.000
_cell.angle_alpha   90.00
_cell.angle_beta   90.00
_cell.angle_gamma   90.00
#
_symmetry.space_group_name_H-M   'P 1'
#
loop_
_entity.id
_entity.type
_entity.pdbx_description
1 polymer ?
#
loop_
_entity_poly.entity_id
_entity_poly.type
_entity_poly.pdbx_seq_one_letter_code
_entity_poly.pdbx_strand_id
1 'polypeptide(L)'
;MLKNDNKLLQQAYKDHWAIGAFHASNLETTQAIIEAAEELQSPVIVQTSEKEIDYAGLHELASLVLSLASHARIPVLLHLDQGHSFDIAERCVAEGYTGLTRDGSSLSFEQNCKE
;
A
#
# COMPACT_ATOMS: atom_id res chain seq x y z
N MET A 1 0.25 1.47 -14.17
CA MET A 1 -0.56 0.23 -14.24
C MET A 1 -0.22 -0.63 -13.03
N LEU A 2 -1.19 -0.85 -12.15
CA LEU A 2 -1.02 -1.60 -10.90
C LEU A 2 -0.67 -3.05 -11.22
N LYS A 3 0.46 -3.53 -10.70
CA LYS A 3 0.90 -4.92 -10.85
C LYS A 3 0.66 -5.61 -9.52
N ASN A 4 0.11 -6.81 -9.59
CA ASN A 4 -0.08 -7.71 -8.45
C ASN A 4 1.22 -7.81 -7.61
N ASP A 5 1.19 -7.30 -6.38
CA ASP A 5 2.33 -7.03 -5.48
C ASP A 5 3.28 -8.21 -5.33
N ASN A 6 2.70 -9.41 -5.33
CA ASN A 6 3.42 -10.67 -5.16
C ASN A 6 4.56 -10.87 -6.16
N LYS A 7 4.43 -10.45 -7.42
CA LYS A 7 5.51 -10.66 -8.41
C LYS A 7 6.70 -9.75 -8.15
N LEU A 8 6.45 -8.51 -7.76
CA LEU A 8 7.50 -7.52 -7.54
C LEU A 8 8.26 -7.82 -6.25
N LEU A 9 7.54 -8.18 -5.19
CA LEU A 9 8.14 -8.62 -3.92
C LEU A 9 8.93 -9.93 -4.07
N GLN A 10 8.41 -10.91 -4.84
CA GLN A 10 9.16 -12.13 -5.14
C GLN A 10 10.44 -11.87 -5.93
N GLN A 11 10.42 -10.91 -6.87
CA GLN A 11 11.61 -10.52 -7.61
C GLN A 11 12.63 -9.85 -6.68
N ALA A 12 12.18 -8.89 -5.86
CA ALA A 12 13.01 -8.20 -4.87
C ALA A 12 13.69 -9.20 -3.92
N TYR A 13 12.95 -10.20 -3.43
CA TYR A 13 13.49 -11.26 -2.59
C TYR A 13 14.56 -12.10 -3.30
N LYS A 14 14.29 -12.55 -4.54
CA LYS A 14 15.22 -13.37 -5.34
C LYS A 14 16.51 -12.64 -5.70
N ASP A 15 16.39 -11.35 -5.97
CA ASP A 15 17.50 -10.50 -6.42
C ASP A 15 18.18 -9.75 -5.26
N HIS A 16 17.77 -9.99 -4.01
CA HIS A 16 18.34 -9.42 -2.80
C HIS A 16 18.28 -7.89 -2.69
N TRP A 17 17.13 -7.30 -3.02
CA TRP A 17 16.84 -5.88 -2.78
C TRP A 17 15.45 -5.70 -2.15
N ALA A 18 15.11 -4.46 -1.78
CA ALA A 18 13.87 -4.13 -1.08
C ALA A 18 13.11 -2.99 -1.77
N ILE A 19 11.79 -3.00 -1.64
CA ILE A 19 10.92 -1.92 -2.09
C ILE A 19 10.61 -1.03 -0.87
N GLY A 20 10.83 0.28 -0.99
CA GLY A 20 10.44 1.22 0.05
C GLY A 20 8.92 1.32 0.19
N ALA A 21 8.43 1.30 1.42
CA ALA A 21 7.02 1.49 1.75
C ALA A 21 6.86 2.74 2.61
N PHE A 22 6.08 3.72 2.13
CA PHE A 22 5.97 5.05 2.75
C PHE A 22 4.51 5.44 2.97
N HIS A 23 4.21 6.00 4.15
CA HIS A 23 2.85 6.45 4.46
C HIS A 23 2.48 7.70 3.66
N ALA A 24 1.28 7.72 3.11
CA ALA A 24 0.68 8.91 2.51
C ALA A 24 -0.66 9.22 3.18
N SER A 25 -0.90 10.50 3.43
CA SER A 25 -2.12 11.00 4.08
C SER A 25 -2.81 12.12 3.29
N ASN A 26 -2.15 12.66 2.27
CA ASN A 26 -2.63 13.78 1.46
C ASN A 26 -1.92 13.83 0.10
N LEU A 27 -2.28 14.83 -0.71
CA LEU A 27 -1.73 15.04 -2.06
C LEU A 27 -0.21 15.25 -2.01
N GLU A 28 0.26 16.12 -1.14
CA GLU A 28 1.66 16.55 -1.07
C GLU A 28 2.59 15.37 -0.73
N THR A 29 2.21 14.55 0.26
CA THR A 29 2.97 13.36 0.65
C THR A 29 2.97 12.31 -0.46
N THR A 30 1.82 12.09 -1.10
CA THR A 30 1.71 11.11 -2.21
C THR A 30 2.57 11.51 -3.40
N GLN A 31 2.55 12.79 -3.79
CA GLN A 31 3.38 13.32 -4.87
C GLN A 31 4.87 13.19 -4.53
N ALA A 32 5.28 13.63 -3.34
CA ALA A 32 6.68 13.55 -2.93
C ALA A 32 7.24 12.13 -2.96
N ILE A 33 6.44 11.13 -2.53
CA ILE A 33 6.83 9.72 -2.56
C ILE A 33 7.01 9.23 -4.00
N ILE A 34 6.03 9.50 -4.88
CA ILE A 34 6.05 9.02 -6.26
C ILE A 34 7.15 9.72 -7.07
N GLU A 35 7.30 11.03 -6.94
CA GLU A 35 8.32 11.82 -7.63
C GLU A 35 9.74 11.38 -7.25
N ALA A 36 10.02 11.22 -5.95
CA ALA A 36 11.32 10.73 -5.49
C ALA A 36 11.62 9.31 -6.01
N ALA A 37 10.62 8.45 -6.02
CA ALA A 37 10.76 7.09 -6.56
C ALA A 37 10.98 7.10 -8.09
N GLU A 38 10.33 8.00 -8.82
CA GLU A 38 10.57 8.20 -10.25
C GLU A 38 11.99 8.68 -10.56
N GLU A 39 12.50 9.67 -9.81
CA GLU A 39 13.86 10.18 -9.97
C GLU A 39 14.92 9.09 -9.78
N LEU A 40 14.65 8.16 -8.85
CA LEU A 40 15.52 7.02 -8.57
C LEU A 40 15.24 5.80 -9.46
N GLN A 41 14.25 5.88 -10.35
CA GLN A 41 13.78 4.77 -11.18
C GLN A 41 13.45 3.50 -10.35
N SER A 42 12.97 3.71 -9.12
CA SER A 42 12.68 2.64 -8.16
C SER A 42 11.18 2.36 -8.12
N PRO A 43 10.74 1.09 -8.01
CA PRO A 43 9.37 0.83 -7.57
C PRO A 43 9.14 1.35 -6.14
N VAL A 44 7.87 1.62 -5.82
CA VAL A 44 7.49 2.11 -4.48
C VAL A 44 6.14 1.55 -4.04
N ILE A 45 6.00 1.34 -2.73
CA ILE A 45 4.73 1.07 -2.07
C ILE A 45 4.27 2.36 -1.39
N VAL A 46 3.13 2.89 -1.82
CA VAL A 46 2.40 3.91 -1.06
C VAL A 46 1.48 3.17 -0.12
N GLN A 47 1.65 3.38 1.18
CA GLN A 47 0.85 2.71 2.20
C GLN A 47 0.01 3.68 3.01
N THR A 48 -1.09 3.19 3.54
CA THR A 48 -2.02 3.93 4.38
C THR A 48 -2.41 3.05 5.55
N SER A 49 -2.55 3.63 6.74
CA SER A 49 -3.15 2.97 7.90
C SER A 49 -4.60 3.41 8.07
N GLU A 50 -5.31 2.75 8.99
CA GLU A 50 -6.65 3.18 9.40
C GLU A 50 -6.69 4.65 9.85
N LYS A 51 -5.60 5.19 10.44
CA LYS A 51 -5.54 6.61 10.84
C LYS A 51 -5.53 7.56 9.64
N GLU A 52 -4.80 7.22 8.59
CA GLU A 52 -4.80 8.03 7.37
C GLU A 52 -6.13 7.92 6.63
N ILE A 53 -6.72 6.72 6.63
CA ILE A 53 -8.06 6.48 6.08
C ILE A 53 -9.12 7.26 6.84
N ASP A 54 -9.08 7.28 8.17
CA ASP A 54 -10.01 8.05 9.02
C ASP A 54 -9.85 9.56 8.81
N TYR A 55 -8.63 10.03 8.57
CA TYR A 55 -8.33 11.44 8.32
C TYR A 55 -8.82 11.91 6.94
N ALA A 56 -8.46 11.18 5.88
CA ALA A 56 -8.64 11.63 4.49
C ALA A 56 -9.90 11.07 3.82
N GLY A 57 -10.45 9.96 4.34
CA GLY A 57 -11.47 9.15 3.66
C GLY A 57 -10.83 8.06 2.80
N LEU A 58 -11.37 6.84 2.90
CA LEU A 58 -10.82 5.68 2.18
C LEU A 58 -10.84 5.88 0.66
N HIS A 59 -11.99 6.29 0.13
CA HIS A 59 -12.21 6.43 -1.31
C HIS A 59 -11.37 7.57 -1.88
N GLU A 60 -11.31 8.69 -1.17
CA GLU A 60 -10.56 9.88 -1.53
C GLU A 60 -9.06 9.59 -1.57
N LEU A 61 -8.54 8.94 -0.53
CA LEU A 61 -7.13 8.59 -0.42
C LEU A 61 -6.73 7.54 -1.47
N ALA A 62 -7.54 6.50 -1.67
CA ALA A 62 -7.32 5.51 -2.73
C ALA A 62 -7.32 6.17 -4.11
N SER A 63 -8.33 6.98 -4.42
CA SER A 63 -8.49 7.66 -5.70
C SER A 63 -7.32 8.61 -5.99
N LEU A 64 -6.83 9.32 -4.97
CA LEU A 64 -5.66 10.17 -5.07
C LEU A 64 -4.42 9.36 -5.48
N VAL A 65 -4.11 8.28 -4.76
CA VAL A 65 -2.92 7.46 -5.04
C VAL A 65 -3.05 6.81 -6.41
N LEU A 66 -4.20 6.24 -6.74
CA LEU A 66 -4.45 5.57 -8.02
C LEU A 66 -4.32 6.54 -9.20
N SER A 67 -4.82 7.77 -9.05
CA SER A 67 -4.71 8.83 -10.06
C SER A 67 -3.26 9.23 -10.30
N LEU A 68 -2.47 9.45 -9.25
CA LEU A 68 -1.05 9.78 -9.42
C LEU A 68 -0.26 8.58 -9.98
N ALA A 69 -0.54 7.38 -9.49
CA ALA A 69 0.07 6.14 -9.97
C ALA A 69 -0.24 5.81 -11.44
N SER A 70 -1.36 6.30 -12.00
CA SER A 70 -1.67 6.09 -13.42
C SER A 70 -0.78 6.90 -14.36
N HIS A 71 -0.20 8.00 -13.86
CA HIS A 71 0.72 8.87 -14.60
C HIS A 71 2.19 8.54 -14.33
N ALA A 72 2.48 7.75 -13.30
CA ALA A 72 3.84 7.35 -12.94
C ALA A 72 4.49 6.42 -13.98
N ARG A 73 5.79 6.61 -14.20
CA ARG A 73 6.67 5.84 -15.08
C ARG A 73 7.29 4.62 -14.39
N ILE A 74 7.10 4.50 -13.09
CA ILE A 74 7.53 3.37 -12.25
C ILE A 74 6.34 2.52 -11.82
N PRO A 75 6.57 1.28 -11.34
CA PRO A 75 5.56 0.55 -10.59
C PRO A 75 5.26 1.23 -9.25
N VAL A 76 4.00 1.57 -9.03
CA VAL A 76 3.47 2.06 -7.74
C VAL A 76 2.44 1.06 -7.23
N LEU A 77 2.61 0.62 -5.98
CA LEU A 77 1.68 -0.28 -5.28
C LEU A 77 0.94 0.52 -4.20
N LEU A 78 -0.32 0.15 -3.92
CA LEU A 78 -1.13 0.75 -2.86
C LEU A 78 -1.43 -0.31 -1.79
N HIS A 79 -1.00 -0.06 -0.55
CA HIS A 79 -1.00 -1.07 0.51
C HIS A 79 -1.70 -0.60 1.80
N LEU A 80 -2.53 -1.45 2.41
CA LEU A 80 -3.12 -1.20 3.74
C LEU A 80 -2.15 -1.68 4.81
N ASP A 81 -1.57 -0.76 5.57
CA ASP A 81 -0.71 -1.08 6.71
C ASP A 81 -1.54 -1.31 7.98
N GLN A 82 -1.16 -2.34 8.74
CA GLN A 82 -1.74 -2.71 10.03
C GLN A 82 -3.29 -2.75 10.07
N GLY A 83 -3.93 -3.37 9.08
CA GLY A 83 -5.38 -3.59 9.10
C GLY A 83 -5.82 -4.39 10.33
N HIS A 84 -6.69 -3.81 11.15
CA HIS A 84 -7.17 -4.39 12.40
C HIS A 84 -8.51 -5.12 12.27
N SER A 85 -9.14 -5.11 11.09
CA SER A 85 -10.32 -5.92 10.83
C SER A 85 -10.36 -6.48 9.40
N PHE A 86 -11.15 -7.53 9.21
CA PHE A 86 -11.44 -8.05 7.88
C PHE A 86 -12.27 -7.05 7.04
N ASP A 87 -13.17 -6.30 7.69
CA ASP A 87 -14.02 -5.29 7.03
C ASP A 87 -13.19 -4.21 6.33
N ILE A 88 -12.20 -3.63 7.03
CA ILE A 88 -11.36 -2.61 6.40
C ILE A 88 -10.53 -3.18 5.25
N ALA A 89 -10.07 -4.42 5.38
CA ALA A 89 -9.32 -5.10 4.33
C ALA A 89 -10.18 -5.31 3.07
N GLU A 90 -11.42 -5.79 3.22
CA GLU A 90 -12.36 -5.93 2.10
C GLU A 90 -12.67 -4.59 1.42
N ARG A 91 -12.90 -3.55 2.22
CA ARG A 91 -13.14 -2.20 1.70
C ARG A 91 -11.93 -1.66 0.93
N CYS A 92 -10.72 -1.87 1.43
CA CYS A 92 -9.49 -1.49 0.72
C CYS A 92 -9.34 -2.23 -0.62
N VAL A 93 -9.63 -3.55 -0.65
CA VAL A 93 -9.64 -4.32 -1.91
C VAL A 93 -10.64 -3.75 -2.90
N ALA A 94 -11.85 -3.40 -2.44
CA ALA A 94 -12.89 -2.82 -3.29
C ALA A 94 -12.47 -1.48 -3.91
N GLU A 95 -11.61 -0.72 -3.21
CA GLU A 95 -11.08 0.58 -3.64
C GLU A 95 -9.77 0.46 -4.44
N GLY A 96 -9.32 -0.76 -4.75
CA GLY A 96 -8.18 -1.00 -5.64
C GLY A 96 -6.83 -1.05 -4.95
N TYR A 97 -6.78 -1.27 -3.62
CA TYR A 97 -5.55 -1.62 -2.93
C TYR A 97 -5.00 -2.93 -3.49
N THR A 98 -3.69 -2.98 -3.67
CA THR A 98 -2.98 -4.13 -4.26
C THR A 98 -2.32 -5.02 -3.21
N GLY A 99 -2.16 -4.50 -1.99
CA GLY A 99 -1.56 -5.19 -0.84
C GLY A 99 -2.28 -4.86 0.45
N LEU A 100 -2.28 -5.82 1.39
CA LEU A 100 -2.92 -5.69 2.69
C LEU A 100 -2.04 -6.36 3.74
N THR A 101 -1.89 -5.72 4.90
CA THR A 101 -1.36 -6.33 6.11
C THR A 101 -2.48 -6.48 7.12
N ARG A 102 -2.73 -7.71 7.59
CA ARG A 102 -3.57 -7.97 8.76
C ARG A 102 -2.67 -8.01 9.99
N ASP A 103 -2.86 -7.08 10.93
CA ASP A 103 -2.10 -7.10 12.18
C ASP A 103 -2.91 -7.80 13.29
N GLY A 104 -2.66 -9.10 13.42
CA GLY A 104 -3.12 -9.95 14.52
C GLY A 104 -2.02 -10.25 15.54
N SER A 105 -0.95 -9.46 15.59
CA SER A 105 0.22 -9.74 16.44
C SER A 105 -0.06 -9.75 17.94
N SER A 106 -1.18 -9.14 18.36
CA SER A 106 -1.68 -9.15 19.74
C SER A 106 -2.52 -10.39 20.09
N LEU A 107 -2.91 -11.20 19.10
CA LEU A 107 -3.71 -12.41 19.27
C LEU A 107 -2.83 -13.63 19.59
N SER A 108 -3.45 -14.71 20.08
CA SER A 108 -2.75 -16.00 20.12
C SER A 108 -2.42 -16.47 18.70
N PHE A 109 -1.41 -17.33 18.54
CA PHE A 109 -1.06 -17.89 17.24
C PHE A 109 -2.26 -18.56 16.55
N GLU A 110 -3.05 -19.34 17.30
CA GLU A 110 -4.23 -20.05 16.79
C GLU A 110 -5.34 -19.09 16.35
N GLN A 111 -5.52 -17.97 17.07
CA GLN A 111 -6.48 -16.93 16.71
C GLN A 111 -6.02 -16.18 15.46
N ASN A 112 -4.74 -15.78 15.40
CA ASN A 112 -4.15 -15.08 14.26
C ASN A 112 -4.12 -15.93 12.98
N CYS A 113 -3.98 -17.26 13.07
CA CYS A 113 -4.07 -18.13 11.90
C CYS A 113 -5.49 -18.34 11.39
N LYS A 114 -6.51 -18.08 12.22
CA LYS A 114 -7.92 -18.36 11.91
C LYS A 114 -8.65 -17.14 11.36
N GLU A 115 -8.35 -15.97 11.89
CA GLU A 115 -8.91 -14.66 11.48
C GLU A 115 -8.19 -14.06 10.27
#